data_AF-A0AA85JHI2-F1
#
_entry.id   AF-A0AA85JHI2-F1
#
_cell.length_a   1.000
_cell.length_b   1.000
_cell.length_c   1.000
_cell.angle_alpha   90.00
_cell.angle_beta   90.00
_cell.angle_gamma   90.00
#
_symmetry.space_group_name_H-M   'P 1'
#
loop_
_entity.id
_entity.type
_entity.pdbx_description
1 polymer ?
#
loop_
_entity_poly.entity_id
_entity_poly.type
_entity_poly.pdbx_seq_one_letter_code
_entity_poly.pdbx_strand_id
1 'polypeptide(L)'
;MLFPGTLDFKKIKFNAQTEYESTRNFKVLQSLFRKHGVDKEFPIEKLVKGQSQENFEFLQWFKRMFDANYDGHPYDASSARGGQKILGSGKPNQPQPNPTASRRRGWSIFPTR
;
A
#
# COMPACT_ATOMS: atom_id res chain seq x y z
N MET A 1 -11.43 8.61 -2.83
CA MET A 1 -10.63 7.78 -3.73
C MET A 1 -11.43 6.62 -4.33
N LEU A 2 -12.17 5.79 -3.57
CA LEU A 2 -13.12 4.82 -4.18
C LEU A 2 -14.57 5.08 -3.73
N PHE A 3 -14.74 5.27 -2.42
CA PHE A 3 -16.05 5.54 -1.82
C PHE A 3 -16.02 6.93 -1.14
N PRO A 4 -16.29 8.02 -1.89
CA PRO A 4 -16.27 9.36 -1.31
C PRO A 4 -17.39 9.52 -0.28
N GLY A 5 -17.09 10.17 0.84
CA GLY A 5 -18.06 10.52 1.88
C GLY A 5 -18.52 9.37 2.81
N THR A 6 -18.13 8.12 2.55
CA THR A 6 -18.61 6.97 3.35
C THR A 6 -17.68 6.56 4.49
N LEU A 7 -16.42 6.97 4.43
CA LEU A 7 -15.41 6.66 5.45
C LEU A 7 -15.26 7.83 6.44
N ASP A 8 -15.42 7.50 7.72
CA ASP A 8 -15.33 8.44 8.84
C ASP A 8 -13.87 8.57 9.30
N PHE A 9 -13.14 9.50 8.69
CA PHE A 9 -11.73 9.75 8.99
C PHE A 9 -11.46 10.15 10.44
N LYS A 10 -12.46 10.69 11.18
CA LYS A 10 -12.30 11.05 12.59
C LYS A 10 -12.08 9.83 13.49
N LYS A 11 -12.51 8.65 13.04
CA LYS A 11 -12.37 7.39 13.79
C LYS A 11 -11.05 6.68 13.51
N ILE A 12 -10.27 7.15 12.54
CA ILE A 12 -9.03 6.51 12.10
C ILE A 12 -7.83 7.13 12.81
N LYS A 13 -6.95 6.27 13.32
CA LYS A 13 -5.66 6.66 13.90
C LYS A 13 -4.55 6.39 12.90
N PHE A 14 -4.09 7.44 12.21
CA PHE A 14 -3.05 7.33 11.17
C PHE A 14 -1.67 6.96 11.70
N ASN A 15 -1.35 7.39 12.92
CA ASN A 15 -0.09 7.08 13.61
C ASN A 15 -0.33 6.09 14.75
N ALA A 16 -1.12 5.04 14.51
CA ALA A 16 -1.36 3.98 15.49
C ALA A 16 -0.03 3.35 15.92
N GLN A 17 0.21 3.26 17.23
CA GLN A 17 1.41 2.65 17.80
C GLN A 17 1.09 1.32 18.49
N THR A 18 -0.18 1.08 18.79
CA THR A 18 -0.63 -0.10 19.53
C THR A 18 -1.46 -1.03 18.65
N GLU A 19 -1.42 -2.33 18.94
CA GLU A 19 -2.25 -3.33 18.25
C GLU A 19 -3.74 -3.05 18.41
N TYR A 20 -4.17 -2.51 19.56
CA TYR A 20 -5.54 -2.14 19.82
C TYR A 20 -6.04 -1.04 18.86
N GLU A 21 -5.24 -0.01 18.63
CA GLU A 21 -5.55 1.06 17.67
C GLU A 21 -5.62 0.54 16.23
N SER A 22 -4.67 -0.29 15.84
CA SER A 22 -4.65 -0.92 14.51
C SER A 22 -5.85 -1.85 14.30
N THR A 23 -6.22 -2.64 15.30
CA THR A 23 -7.42 -3.49 15.28
C THR A 23 -8.67 -2.64 15.08
N ARG A 24 -8.79 -1.52 15.80
CA ARG A 24 -9.91 -0.58 15.62
C ARG A 24 -9.96 -0.04 14.19
N ASN A 25 -8.82 0.36 13.61
CA ASN A 25 -8.75 0.84 12.22
C ASN A 25 -9.23 -0.23 11.22
N PHE A 26 -8.77 -1.48 11.37
CA PHE A 26 -9.20 -2.58 10.50
C PHE A 26 -10.70 -2.91 10.64
N LYS A 27 -11.28 -2.77 11.83
CA LYS A 27 -12.74 -2.94 12.02
C LYS A 27 -13.55 -1.85 11.31
N VAL A 28 -13.06 -0.60 11.30
CA VAL A 28 -13.67 0.48 10.50
C VAL A 28 -13.61 0.13 9.01
N LEU A 29 -12.48 -0.38 8.52
CA LEU A 29 -12.33 -0.83 7.13
C LEU A 29 -13.30 -1.98 6.78
N GLN A 30 -13.41 -2.98 7.65
CA GLN A 30 -14.32 -4.12 7.47
C GLN A 30 -15.79 -3.66 7.38
N SER A 31 -16.18 -2.70 8.23
CA SER A 31 -17.52 -2.10 8.17
C SER A 31 -17.76 -1.36 6.85
N LEU A 32 -16.76 -0.65 6.34
CA LEU A 32 -16.85 0.03 5.04
C LEU A 32 -17.07 -0.98 3.90
N PHE A 33 -16.28 -2.06 3.87
CA PHE A 33 -16.41 -3.10 2.85
C PHE A 33 -17.79 -3.76 2.87
N ARG A 34 -18.30 -4.10 4.07
CA ARG A 34 -19.66 -4.66 4.20
C ARG A 34 -20.73 -3.71 3.68
N LYS A 35 -20.62 -2.41 3.92
CA LYS A 35 -21.57 -1.40 3.40
C LYS A 35 -21.58 -1.33 1.87
N HIS A 36 -20.46 -1.64 1.22
CA HIS A 36 -20.30 -1.60 -0.23
C HIS A 36 -20.37 -3.00 -0.87
N GLY A 37 -20.87 -4.01 -0.15
CA GLY A 37 -21.05 -5.36 -0.68
C GLY A 37 -19.75 -6.12 -0.95
N VAL A 38 -18.63 -5.67 -0.38
CA VAL A 38 -17.33 -6.34 -0.51
C VAL A 38 -17.21 -7.39 0.59
N ASP A 39 -17.56 -8.63 0.27
CA ASP A 39 -17.57 -9.75 1.21
C ASP A 39 -16.26 -10.56 1.15
N LYS A 40 -15.19 -9.95 1.65
CA LYS A 40 -13.89 -10.60 1.81
C LYS A 40 -13.49 -10.56 3.29
N GLU A 41 -13.32 -11.74 3.86
CA GLU A 41 -12.86 -11.89 5.24
C GLU A 41 -11.34 -11.97 5.31
N PHE A 42 -10.78 -11.33 6.34
CA PHE A 42 -9.34 -11.31 6.62
C PHE A 42 -9.08 -11.57 8.09
N PRO A 43 -7.99 -12.28 8.43
CA PRO A 43 -7.60 -12.49 9.82
C PRO A 43 -6.96 -11.21 10.39
N ILE A 44 -7.80 -10.29 10.87
CA ILE A 44 -7.37 -8.97 11.39
C ILE A 44 -6.25 -9.09 12.43
N GLU A 45 -6.34 -10.06 13.34
CA GLU A 45 -5.33 -10.28 14.38
C GLU A 45 -3.94 -10.56 13.81
N LYS A 46 -3.88 -11.31 12.70
CA LYS A 46 -2.63 -11.62 12.00
C LYS A 46 -2.09 -10.42 11.24
N LEU A 47 -2.97 -9.64 10.62
CA LEU A 47 -2.61 -8.40 9.93
C LEU A 47 -2.01 -7.38 10.91
N VAL A 48 -2.66 -7.19 12.06
CA VAL A 48 -2.25 -6.25 13.11
C VAL A 48 -0.91 -6.66 13.73
N LYS A 49 -0.67 -7.96 13.92
CA LYS A 49 0.62 -8.50 14.38
C LYS A 49 1.75 -8.38 13.36
N GLY A 50 1.47 -7.89 12.16
CA GLY A 50 2.48 -7.70 11.12
C GLY A 50 2.89 -8.99 10.41
N GLN A 51 2.06 -10.03 10.40
CA GLN A 51 2.41 -11.28 9.69
C GLN A 51 2.52 -11.04 8.18
N SER A 52 3.73 -11.23 7.63
CA SER A 52 4.05 -10.84 6.26
C SER A 52 3.22 -11.56 5.20
N GLN A 53 2.88 -12.84 5.43
CA GLN A 53 2.12 -13.64 4.46
C GLN A 53 0.69 -13.13 4.32
N GLU A 54 -0.03 -13.03 5.44
CA GLU A 54 -1.41 -12.54 5.46
C GLU A 54 -1.48 -11.07 5.02
N ASN A 55 -0.50 -10.25 5.39
CA ASN A 55 -0.41 -8.86 4.92
C ASN A 55 -0.21 -8.77 3.40
N PHE A 56 0.65 -9.62 2.84
CA PHE A 56 0.88 -9.64 1.39
C PHE A 56 -0.36 -10.11 0.62
N GLU A 57 -1.05 -11.14 1.10
CA GLU A 57 -2.31 -11.61 0.51
C GLU A 57 -3.38 -10.51 0.55
N PHE A 58 -3.52 -9.81 1.68
CA PHE A 58 -4.42 -8.67 1.81
C PHE A 58 -4.11 -7.58 0.78
N LEU A 59 -2.85 -7.17 0.67
CA LEU A 59 -2.43 -6.11 -0.25
C LEU A 59 -2.63 -6.51 -1.72
N GLN A 60 -2.33 -7.77 -2.06
CA GLN A 60 -2.52 -8.29 -3.41
C GLN A 60 -3.99 -8.26 -3.82
N TRP A 61 -4.88 -8.74 -2.95
CA TRP A 61 -6.32 -8.66 -3.18
C TRP A 61 -6.78 -7.20 -3.24
N PHE A 62 -6.33 -6.36 -2.30
CA PHE A 62 -6.75 -4.97 -2.19
C PHE A 62 -6.40 -4.19 -3.46
N LYS A 63 -5.20 -4.41 -4.02
CA LYS A 63 -4.80 -3.80 -5.30
C LYS A 63 -5.72 -4.19 -6.44
N ARG A 64 -6.06 -5.47 -6.57
CA ARG A 64 -6.99 -5.96 -7.62
C ARG A 64 -8.39 -5.37 -7.46
N MET A 65 -8.90 -5.33 -6.23
CA MET A 65 -10.17 -4.68 -5.91
C MET A 65 -10.12 -3.19 -6.23
N PHE A 66 -9.04 -2.50 -5.87
CA PHE A 66 -8.87 -1.08 -6.14
C PHE A 66 -8.86 -0.79 -7.64
N ASP A 67 -8.06 -1.51 -8.42
CA ASP A 67 -7.94 -1.31 -9.87
C ASP A 67 -9.26 -1.55 -10.61
N ALA A 68 -10.06 -2.51 -10.16
CA ALA A 68 -11.34 -2.82 -10.77
C ALA A 68 -12.42 -1.76 -10.50
N ASN A 69 -12.26 -0.94 -9.46
CA ASN A 69 -13.27 0.02 -9.01
C ASN A 69 -12.82 1.50 -9.13
N TYR A 70 -11.56 1.76 -9.44
CA TYR A 70 -11.03 3.12 -9.53
C TYR A 70 -11.28 3.72 -10.92
N ASP A 71 -11.94 4.87 -10.93
CA ASP A 71 -12.32 5.67 -12.10
C ASP A 71 -11.26 6.72 -12.50
N GLY A 72 -10.14 6.81 -11.76
CA GLY A 72 -9.00 7.64 -12.13
C GLY A 72 -9.03 9.08 -11.61
N HIS A 73 -10.02 9.48 -10.80
CA HIS A 73 -10.12 10.87 -10.33
C HIS A 73 -8.93 11.28 -9.43
N PRO A 74 -8.48 12.55 -9.47
CA PRO A 74 -7.42 12.99 -8.56
C PRO A 74 -7.85 12.91 -7.09
N TYR A 75 -6.97 12.42 -6.22
CA TYR A 75 -7.20 12.32 -4.79
C TYR A 75 -6.01 12.88 -4.00
N ASP A 76 -6.27 13.88 -3.17
CA ASP A 76 -5.28 14.42 -2.24
C ASP A 76 -5.37 13.74 -0.86
N ALA A 77 -4.46 12.81 -0.63
CA ALA A 77 -4.40 12.07 0.62
C ALA A 77 -3.97 12.94 1.82
N SER A 78 -3.24 14.04 1.60
CA SER A 78 -2.79 14.92 2.68
C SER A 78 -3.96 15.73 3.25
N SER A 79 -4.74 16.34 2.36
CA SER A 79 -5.96 17.07 2.71
C SER A 79 -7.01 16.16 3.33
N ALA A 80 -7.20 14.93 2.81
CA ALA A 80 -8.14 13.97 3.39
C ALA A 80 -7.81 13.59 4.84
N ARG A 81 -6.52 13.65 5.24
CA ARG A 81 -6.06 13.42 6.61
C ARG A 81 -6.05 14.69 7.47
N GLY A 82 -6.56 15.81 6.98
CA GLY A 82 -6.46 17.10 7.68
C GLY A 82 -5.00 17.55 7.89
N GLY A 83 -4.10 17.21 6.97
CA GLY A 83 -2.68 17.57 7.05
C GLY A 83 -1.83 16.72 8.00
N GLN A 84 -2.39 15.67 8.63
CA GLN A 84 -1.61 14.79 9.51
C GLN A 84 -0.51 14.05 8.73
N LYS A 85 0.74 14.21 9.20
CA LYS A 85 1.90 13.46 8.73
C LYS A 85 1.84 12.03 9.28
N ILE A 86 2.12 11.06 8.42
CA ILE A 86 2.28 9.66 8.81
C ILE A 86 3.76 9.45 9.20
N LEU A 87 3.99 8.92 10.39
CA LEU A 87 5.33 8.59 10.88
C LEU A 87 5.80 7.30 10.20
N GLY A 88 7.07 7.25 9.77
CA GLY A 88 7.65 6.05 9.16
C GLY A 88 7.32 5.81 7.68
N SER A 89 6.50 6.66 7.04
CA SER A 89 6.36 6.65 5.58
C SER A 89 7.62 7.24 4.92
N GLY A 90 8.69 6.44 4.88
CA GLY A 90 9.87 6.70 4.07
C GLY A 90 9.49 6.68 2.59
N LYS A 91 10.13 7.54 1.79
CA LYS A 91 9.97 7.55 0.33
C LYS A 91 10.21 6.12 -0.20
N PRO A 92 9.38 5.61 -1.13
CA PRO A 92 9.72 4.35 -1.80
C PRO A 92 11.12 4.51 -2.39
N ASN A 93 11.98 3.52 -2.13
CA ASN A 93 13.32 3.47 -2.71
C ASN A 93 13.17 3.46 -4.23
N GLN A 94 13.27 4.63 -4.87
CA GLN A 94 13.43 4.67 -6.31
C GLN A 94 14.77 3.99 -6.60
N PRO A 95 14.82 2.96 -7.46
CA PRO A 95 16.08 2.38 -7.86
C PRO A 95 16.93 3.50 -8.46
N GLN A 96 17.99 3.90 -7.76
CA GLN A 96 18.98 4.80 -8.33
C GLN A 96 19.59 4.09 -9.54
N PRO A 97 19.65 4.71 -10.73
CA PRO A 97 20.40 4.15 -11.83
C PRO A 97 21.87 4.13 -11.41
N ASN A 98 22.41 2.94 -11.18
CA ASN A 98 23.85 2.75 -10.99
C ASN A 98 24.57 3.31 -12.23
N PRO A 99 25.57 4.18 -12.10
CA PRO A 99 26.44 4.50 -13.22
C PRO A 99 27.18 3.21 -13.58
N THR A 100 26.80 2.63 -14.73
CA THR A 100 27.32 1.37 -15.24
C THR A 100 28.85 1.42 -15.27
N ALA A 101 29.48 0.53 -14.50
CA ALA A 101 30.90 0.30 -14.53
C ALA A 101 31.38 0.07 -15.97
N SER A 102 32.32 0.88 -16.42
CA SER A 102 33.00 0.75 -17.71
C SER A 102 33.79 -0.55 -17.71
N ARG A 103 33.17 -1.64 -18.17
CA ARG A 103 33.81 -2.95 -18.31
C ARG A 103 34.26 -3.12 -19.75
N ARG A 104 35.41 -2.53 -20.10
CA ARG A 104 36.20 -2.99 -21.25
C ARG A 104 37.32 -3.89 -20.74
N ARG A 105 37.06 -5.20 -20.70
CA ARG A 105 38.11 -6.21 -20.79
C ARG A 105 37.96 -6.89 -22.14
N GLY A 106 38.94 -6.63 -22.99
CA GLY A 106 39.02 -7.17 -24.34
C GLY A 106 39.16 -8.68 -24.32
N TRP A 107 38.44 -9.32 -25.24
CA TRP A 107 38.81 -10.59 -25.82
C TRP A 107 38.67 -10.46 -27.33
N SER A 108 39.83 -10.33 -27.98
CA SER A 108 39.97 -10.42 -29.42
C SER A 108 39.99 -11.89 -29.79
N ILE A 109 38.98 -12.38 -30.50
CA ILE A 109 39.11 -13.64 -31.23
C ILE A 109 38.37 -13.53 -32.58
N PHE A 110 39.16 -13.69 -33.64
CA PHE A 110 38.84 -13.89 -35.07
C PHE A 110 38.59 -12.67 -35.98
N PRO A 111 39.42 -12.47 -37.04
CA PRO A 111 38.97 -11.89 -38.28
C PRO A 111 38.47 -12.98 -39.24
N THR A 112 37.36 -12.67 -39.92
CA THR A 112 36.81 -13.46 -41.03
C THR A 112 37.34 -12.89 -42.35
N ARG A 113 37.92 -13.78 -43.16
CA ARG A 113 38.19 -13.72 -44.62
C ARG A 113 39.17 -12.68 -45.15
#